data_AF-A0A523HA01-F1
#
_entry.id   AF-A0A523HA01-F1
#
_cell.length_a   1.000
_cell.length_b   1.000
_cell.length_c   1.000
_cell.angle_alpha   90.00
_cell.angle_beta   90.00
_cell.angle_gamma   90.00
#
_symmetry.space_group_name_H-M   'P 1'
#
loop_
_entity.id
_entity.type
_entity.pdbx_description
1 polymer ?
#
loop_
_entity_poly.entity_id
_entity_poly.type
_entity_poly.pdbx_seq_one_letter_code
_entity_poly.pdbx_strand_id
1 'polypeptide(L)'
;MFDTAKEKGISVEKPFPFLLTGRTESLSWHIINWDVNDKKHTHKKHRLSGLNGIINDTAVEILGFYSDKHKGVFTHHTTNMHLHFKTQNNELAGHVDDLVPGEKMILKLPKQ
;
A
#
# COMPACT_ATOMS: atom_id res chain seq x y z
N MET A 1 6.00 12.97 0.76
CA MET A 1 4.81 12.59 1.57
C MET A 1 4.88 13.21 2.95
N PHE A 2 5.91 12.92 3.76
CA PHE A 2 6.05 13.46 5.12
C PHE A 2 6.06 14.97 5.20
N ASP A 3 6.89 15.62 4.37
CA ASP A 3 7.00 17.08 4.38
C ASP A 3 5.68 17.71 3.94
N THR A 4 5.07 17.18 2.88
CA THR A 4 3.73 17.58 2.42
C THR A 4 2.67 17.40 3.51
N ALA A 5 2.70 16.33 4.29
CA ALA A 5 1.75 16.10 5.38
C ALA A 5 1.94 17.15 6.49
N LYS A 6 3.19 17.40 6.91
CA LYS A 6 3.52 18.43 7.91
C LYS A 6 3.11 19.83 7.44
N GLU A 7 3.41 20.18 6.19
CA GLU A 7 3.01 21.45 5.57
C GLU A 7 1.49 21.65 5.55
N LYS A 8 0.72 20.56 5.43
CA LYS A 8 -0.75 20.57 5.48
C LYS A 8 -1.31 20.44 6.91
N GLY A 9 -0.46 20.55 7.94
CA GLY A 9 -0.89 20.50 9.34
C GLY A 9 -1.27 19.10 9.84
N ILE A 10 -0.95 18.05 9.07
CA ILE A 10 -1.21 16.67 9.49
C ILE A 10 -0.09 16.23 10.45
N SER A 11 -0.50 15.82 11.65
CA SER A 11 0.42 15.24 12.62
C SER A 11 0.92 13.88 12.12
N VAL A 12 2.20 13.80 11.75
CA VAL A 12 2.87 12.54 11.40
C VAL A 12 3.16 11.65 12.60
N GLU A 13 2.76 12.05 13.81
CA GLU A 13 2.79 11.21 15.00
C GLU A 13 1.53 10.37 15.20
N LYS A 14 0.45 10.72 14.51
CA LYS A 14 -0.82 10.01 14.54
C LYS A 14 -1.00 9.22 13.25
N PRO A 15 -1.73 8.09 13.28
CA PRO A 15 -2.10 7.40 12.06
C PRO A 15 -2.93 8.30 11.13
N PHE A 16 -2.68 8.26 9.83
CA PHE A 16 -3.53 8.94 8.86
C PHE A 16 -3.62 8.17 7.54
N PRO A 17 -4.79 8.21 6.88
CA PRO A 17 -4.93 7.68 5.53
C PRO A 17 -4.38 8.67 4.50
N PHE A 18 -4.02 8.18 3.32
CA PHE A 18 -3.74 8.97 2.13
C PHE A 18 -4.18 8.20 0.88
N LEU A 19 -4.44 8.93 -0.20
CA LEU A 19 -4.72 8.33 -1.51
C LEU A 19 -3.66 8.78 -2.50
N LEU A 20 -3.07 7.84 -3.23
CA LEU A 20 -2.19 8.13 -4.36
C LEU A 20 -2.89 7.69 -5.65
N THR A 21 -3.02 8.58 -6.61
CA THR A 21 -3.69 8.28 -7.90
C THR A 21 -2.80 8.66 -9.06
N GLY A 22 -2.69 7.82 -10.07
CA GLY A 22 -1.90 8.10 -11.28
C GLY A 22 -1.39 6.83 -11.93
N ARG A 23 -0.43 6.98 -12.86
CA ARG A 23 0.28 5.83 -13.46
C ARG A 23 1.54 5.54 -12.66
N THR A 24 1.77 4.27 -12.33
CA THR A 24 3.01 3.81 -11.68
C THR A 24 4.09 3.60 -12.73
N GLU A 25 5.35 3.73 -12.35
CA GLU A 25 6.43 3.14 -13.15
C GLU A 25 6.42 1.63 -12.97
N SER A 26 6.43 1.17 -11.72
CA SER A 26 6.31 -0.24 -11.35
C SER A 26 5.60 -0.41 -10.00
N LEU A 27 4.83 -1.49 -9.86
CA LEU A 27 4.15 -1.87 -8.62
C LEU A 27 4.18 -3.39 -8.47
N SER A 28 4.82 -3.87 -7.39
CA SER A 28 4.78 -5.28 -6.99
C SER A 28 3.65 -5.52 -6.00
N TRP A 29 2.92 -6.62 -6.17
CA TRP A 29 1.73 -6.92 -5.37
C TRP A 29 1.51 -8.39 -5.09
N HIS A 30 0.70 -8.66 -4.07
CA HIS A 30 0.13 -9.98 -3.81
C HIS A 30 -1.33 -9.92 -3.31
N ILE A 31 -2.01 -11.05 -3.46
CA ILE A 31 -3.30 -11.39 -2.86
C ILE A 31 -3.06 -12.65 -2.03
N ILE A 32 -3.60 -12.67 -0.83
CA ILE A 32 -3.50 -13.82 0.07
C ILE A 32 -4.65 -14.78 -0.26
N ASN A 33 -4.32 -16.04 -0.49
CA ASN A 33 -5.28 -17.14 -0.58
C ASN A 33 -4.86 -18.25 0.39
N TRP A 34 -4.96 -17.95 1.68
CA TRP A 34 -4.42 -18.80 2.74
C TRP A 34 -5.30 -20.02 3.01
N ASP A 35 -4.69 -21.21 3.06
CA ASP A 35 -5.38 -22.42 3.54
C ASP A 35 -5.67 -22.29 5.04
N VAL A 36 -6.95 -22.22 5.39
CA VAL A 36 -7.42 -22.08 6.78
C VAL A 36 -6.96 -23.22 7.70
N ASN A 37 -6.56 -24.36 7.14
CA ASN A 37 -6.04 -25.50 7.91
C ASN A 37 -4.52 -25.41 8.14
N ASP A 38 -3.80 -24.55 7.41
CA ASP A 38 -2.36 -24.34 7.59
C ASP A 38 -2.09 -23.38 8.76
N LYS A 39 -1.73 -23.95 9.90
CA LYS A 39 -1.42 -23.20 11.13
C LYS A 39 -0.03 -22.56 11.12
N LYS A 40 0.83 -22.84 10.11
CA LYS A 40 2.20 -22.33 10.08
C LYS A 40 2.28 -21.03 9.29
N HIS A 41 2.09 -19.92 9.98
CA HIS A 41 2.17 -18.59 9.39
C HIS A 41 3.63 -18.12 9.24
N THR A 42 4.09 -17.88 8.00
CA THR A 42 5.42 -17.30 7.73
C THR A 42 5.30 -16.22 6.67
N HIS A 43 6.18 -15.20 6.69
CA HIS A 43 6.17 -14.13 5.67
C HIS A 43 6.23 -14.65 4.23
N LYS A 44 7.07 -15.66 3.99
CA LYS A 44 7.19 -16.28 2.65
C LYS A 44 5.88 -16.92 2.22
N LYS A 45 5.25 -17.71 3.10
CA LYS A 45 3.94 -18.30 2.80
C LYS A 45 2.87 -17.23 2.60
N HIS A 46 2.90 -16.15 3.38
CA HIS A 46 1.90 -15.09 3.32
C HIS A 46 1.86 -14.47 1.92
N ARG A 47 3.03 -14.10 1.38
CA ARG A 47 3.16 -13.55 0.02
C ARG A 47 2.86 -14.56 -1.10
N LEU A 48 3.18 -15.84 -0.90
CA LEU A 48 3.05 -16.88 -1.93
C LEU A 48 1.73 -17.67 -1.86
N SER A 49 0.89 -17.41 -0.85
CA SER A 49 -0.34 -18.16 -0.64
C SER A 49 -1.39 -17.89 -1.70
N GLY A 50 -1.32 -16.77 -2.41
CA GLY A 50 -2.19 -16.47 -3.55
C GLY A 50 -1.45 -15.84 -4.72
N LEU A 51 -2.20 -15.14 -5.56
CA LEU A 51 -1.67 -14.48 -6.76
C LEU A 51 -0.71 -13.37 -6.37
N ASN A 52 0.36 -13.21 -7.13
CA ASN A 52 1.29 -12.10 -7.01
C ASN A 52 1.79 -11.71 -8.40
N GLY A 53 2.35 -10.51 -8.51
CA GLY A 53 2.88 -10.04 -9.78
C GLY A 53 3.48 -8.65 -9.71
N ILE A 54 3.93 -8.20 -10.88
CA ILE A 54 4.44 -6.86 -11.11
C ILE A 54 3.62 -6.24 -12.23
N ILE A 55 3.08 -5.05 -12.01
CA ILE A 55 2.48 -4.23 -13.07
C ILE A 55 3.36 -3.02 -13.32
N ASN A 56 3.55 -2.67 -14.59
CA ASN A 56 4.36 -1.52 -15.01
C ASN A 56 3.49 -0.57 -15.83
N ASP A 57 3.80 0.72 -15.79
CA ASP A 57 3.07 1.77 -16.53
C ASP A 57 1.54 1.60 -16.47
N THR A 58 1.00 1.42 -15.26
CA THR A 58 -0.42 1.10 -15.06
C THR A 58 -1.11 2.18 -14.26
N ALA A 59 -2.29 2.61 -14.72
CA ALA A 59 -3.13 3.57 -14.01
C ALA A 59 -3.82 2.91 -12.81
N VAL A 60 -3.54 3.42 -11.61
CA VAL A 60 -4.00 2.85 -10.35
C VAL A 60 -4.50 3.92 -9.38
N GLU A 61 -5.30 3.47 -8.43
CA GLU A 61 -5.60 4.17 -7.18
C GLU A 61 -5.04 3.34 -6.03
N ILE A 62 -4.23 3.98 -5.17
CA ILE A 62 -3.58 3.34 -4.02
C ILE A 62 -4.10 4.01 -2.76
N LEU A 63 -4.80 3.23 -1.92
CA LEU A 63 -5.19 3.64 -0.58
C LEU A 63 -4.09 3.20 0.38
N GLY A 64 -3.56 4.17 1.12
CA GLY A 64 -2.52 3.93 2.09
C GLY A 64 -2.88 4.42 3.48
N PHE A 65 -2.33 3.76 4.49
CA PHE A 65 -2.35 4.19 5.88
C PHE A 65 -0.91 4.31 6.36
N TYR A 66 -0.57 5.46 6.93
CA TYR A 66 0.70 5.68 7.61
C TYR A 66 0.50 5.62 9.12
N SER A 67 1.44 5.00 9.84
CA SER A 67 1.53 5.07 11.30
C SER A 67 2.92 4.71 11.80
N ASP A 68 3.54 5.62 12.57
CA ASP A 68 4.85 5.39 13.20
C ASP A 68 4.78 4.53 14.47
N LYS A 69 3.69 4.67 15.24
CA LYS A 69 3.56 4.08 16.59
C LYS A 69 2.88 2.70 16.62
N HIS A 70 2.44 2.18 15.46
CA HIS A 70 1.65 0.93 15.37
C HIS A 70 2.26 -0.10 14.42
N LYS A 71 3.60 -0.13 14.36
CA LYS A 71 4.32 -1.08 13.52
C LYS A 71 3.95 -2.51 13.88
N GLY A 72 3.48 -3.29 12.91
CA GLY A 72 3.07 -4.68 13.10
C GLY A 72 1.67 -4.88 13.71
N VAL A 73 0.90 -3.82 13.98
CA VAL A 73 -0.52 -3.92 14.37
C VAL A 73 -1.42 -3.72 13.14
N PHE A 74 -1.20 -2.63 12.38
CA PHE A 74 -1.90 -2.37 11.11
C PHE A 74 -0.97 -1.99 9.96
N THR A 75 0.32 -1.74 10.20
CA THR A 75 1.31 -1.52 9.13
C THR A 75 2.11 -2.79 8.85
N HIS A 76 2.69 -2.89 7.66
CA HIS A 76 3.55 -4.03 7.32
C HIS A 76 4.73 -4.13 8.31
N HIS A 77 5.23 -5.33 8.57
CA HIS A 77 6.25 -5.56 9.61
C HIS A 77 7.58 -4.85 9.32
N THR A 78 7.80 -4.44 8.07
CA THR A 78 9.02 -3.76 7.64
C THR A 78 8.86 -2.25 7.43
N THR A 79 7.63 -1.72 7.36
CA THR A 79 7.38 -0.31 7.03
C THR A 79 6.31 0.31 7.93
N ASN A 80 6.32 1.64 8.03
CA ASN A 80 5.28 2.41 8.73
C ASN A 80 4.03 2.62 7.85
N MET A 81 3.89 1.85 6.77
CA MET A 81 2.85 2.03 5.76
C MET A 81 2.11 0.70 5.51
N HIS A 82 0.83 0.80 5.21
CA HIS A 82 0.03 -0.29 4.67
C HIS A 82 -0.68 0.23 3.44
N LEU A 83 -0.48 -0.44 2.30
CA LEU A 83 -0.89 0.04 0.99
C LEU A 83 -1.68 -1.04 0.26
N HIS A 84 -2.90 -0.72 -0.17
CA HIS A 84 -3.67 -1.52 -1.11
C HIS A 84 -3.89 -0.71 -2.39
N PHE A 85 -3.90 -1.38 -3.54
CA PHE A 85 -4.19 -0.73 -4.81
C PHE A 85 -5.40 -1.35 -5.50
N LYS A 86 -5.95 -0.61 -6.46
CA LYS A 86 -6.77 -1.13 -7.54
C LYS A 86 -6.39 -0.48 -8.87
N THR A 87 -6.52 -1.23 -9.94
CA THR A 87 -6.44 -0.73 -11.32
C THR A 87 -7.68 0.11 -11.66
N GLN A 88 -7.54 1.10 -12.56
CA GLN A 88 -8.67 1.97 -12.91
C GLN A 88 -9.86 1.22 -13.54
N ASN A 89 -9.62 0.14 -14.28
CA ASN A 89 -10.67 -0.72 -14.83
C ASN A 89 -11.28 -1.68 -13.80
N ASN A 90 -10.80 -1.66 -12.55
CA ASN A 90 -11.21 -2.52 -11.44
C ASN A 90 -11.03 -4.03 -11.69
N GLU A 91 -10.18 -4.44 -12.63
CA GLU A 91 -9.93 -5.86 -12.91
C GLU A 91 -8.92 -6.49 -11.93
N LEU A 92 -8.09 -5.66 -11.30
CA LEU A 92 -7.05 -6.10 -10.38
C LEU A 92 -6.97 -5.18 -9.16
N ALA A 93 -6.88 -5.79 -7.97
CA ALA A 93 -6.62 -5.15 -6.69
C ALA A 93 -5.82 -6.09 -5.79
N GLY A 94 -5.04 -5.53 -4.86
CA GLY A 94 -4.21 -6.34 -3.96
C GLY A 94 -3.43 -5.51 -2.96
N HIS A 95 -2.61 -6.19 -2.17
CA HIS A 95 -1.61 -5.55 -1.31
C HIS A 95 -0.43 -5.07 -2.15
N VAL A 96 0.12 -3.89 -1.86
CA VAL A 96 1.32 -3.36 -2.50
C VAL A 96 2.53 -3.75 -1.68
N ASP A 97 3.41 -4.58 -2.27
CA ASP A 97 4.69 -4.98 -1.67
C ASP A 97 5.78 -3.93 -1.90
N ASP A 98 5.80 -3.35 -3.11
CA ASP A 98 6.76 -2.32 -3.51
C ASP A 98 6.15 -1.40 -4.58
N LEU A 99 6.59 -0.14 -4.62
CA LEU A 99 6.05 0.89 -5.49
C LEU A 99 7.16 1.83 -5.97
N VAL A 100 7.32 1.92 -7.28
CA VAL A 100 8.02 3.01 -7.97
C VAL A 100 6.96 3.94 -8.57
N PRO A 101 6.69 5.11 -7.95
CA PRO A 101 5.67 6.05 -8.43
C PRO A 101 6.06 6.62 -9.80
N GLY A 102 5.08 6.79 -10.69
CA GLY A 102 5.32 7.56 -11.92
C GLY A 102 5.38 9.07 -11.65
N GLU A 103 5.96 9.81 -12.58
CA GLU A 103 6.29 11.24 -12.41
C GLU A 103 5.10 12.15 -12.03
N LYS A 104 3.88 11.78 -12.43
CA LYS A 104 2.67 12.62 -12.29
C LYS A 104 1.61 12.03 -11.35
N MET A 105 2.01 11.16 -10.43
CA MET A 105 1.08 10.67 -9.41
C MET A 105 0.68 11.79 -8.44
N ILE A 106 -0.60 11.81 -8.07
CA ILE A 106 -1.19 12.83 -7.19
C ILE A 106 -1.39 12.24 -5.80
N LEU A 107 -0.76 12.85 -4.80
CA LEU A 107 -0.98 12.56 -3.38
C LEU A 107 -2.14 13.40 -2.84
N LYS A 108 -3.17 12.73 -2.32
CA LYS A 108 -4.30 13.35 -1.62
C LYS A 108 -4.21 13.03 -0.13
N LEU A 109 -4.38 14.06 0.67
CA LEU A 109 -4.28 14.02 2.13
C LEU A 109 -5.63 14.42 2.76
N PRO A 110 -5.96 13.91 3.96
CA PRO A 110 -7.21 14.25 4.64
C PRO A 110 -7.25 15.74 4.98
N LYS A 111 -8.46 16.32 4.93
CA LYS A 111 -8.72 17.65 5.47
C LYS A 111 -8.59 17.60 7.00
N GLN A 112 -8.06 18.67 7.59
CA GLN A 112 -8.11 18.90 9.04
C GLN A 112 -9.45 19.54 9.42
#